data_AF-A0A0K1PVU2-F1
#
_entry.id   AF-A0A0K1PVU2-F1
#
_cell.length_a   1.000
_cell.length_b   1.000
_cell.length_c   1.000
_cell.angle_alpha   90.00
_cell.angle_beta   90.00
_cell.angle_gamma   90.00
#
_symmetry.space_group_name_H-M   'P 1'
#
loop_
_entity.id
_entity.type
_entity.pdbx_description
1 polymer ?
#
loop_
_entity_poly.entity_id
_entity_poly.type
_entity_poly.pdbx_seq_one_letter_code
_entity_poly.pdbx_strand_id
1 'polypeptide(L)'
;MKARAKTAKARNTEERPNRRGSPEAIEKRRIARVFNDVLAGRGAAANKLDGRTEKRRQRLLKELEAGRARGARELKPTDILQRVQELMDLGEPLSSIRKVTKIRKNTVPPEAIVSLVARLHHAYSFRPEVYRFVGIGEDVLRAAGVLDDGKRSRAKR
;
A
#
# COMPACT_ATOMS: atom_id res chain seq x y z
N MET A 1 24.87 52.25 55.36
CA MET A 1 24.72 50.81 55.67
C MET A 1 24.50 50.04 54.37
N LYS A 2 25.16 48.88 54.25
CA LYS A 2 25.45 48.11 53.02
C LYS A 2 24.20 47.52 52.34
N ALA A 3 24.00 47.80 51.05
CA ALA A 3 23.16 46.97 50.18
C ALA A 3 24.01 45.85 49.56
N ARG A 4 23.69 44.59 49.88
CA ARG A 4 24.36 43.40 49.34
C ARG A 4 23.83 43.09 47.93
N ALA A 5 24.67 43.25 46.91
CA ALA A 5 24.41 42.71 45.58
C ALA A 5 24.50 41.17 45.62
N LYS A 6 23.40 40.48 45.31
CA LYS A 6 23.39 39.04 45.07
C LYS A 6 23.79 38.78 43.61
N THR A 7 25.01 38.29 43.41
CA THR A 7 25.50 37.80 42.13
C THR A 7 24.69 36.57 41.69
N ALA A 8 23.95 36.69 40.60
CA ALA A 8 23.25 35.56 39.98
C ALA A 8 24.29 34.64 39.33
N LYS A 9 24.49 33.46 39.91
CA LYS A 9 25.35 32.40 39.38
C LYS A 9 24.72 31.85 38.10
N ALA A 10 25.33 32.16 36.96
CA ALA A 10 24.98 31.57 35.66
C ALA A 10 25.12 30.03 35.76
N ARG A 11 24.01 29.32 35.58
CA ARG A 11 24.01 27.86 35.48
C ARG A 11 24.46 27.51 34.06
N ASN A 12 25.71 27.07 33.94
CA ASN A 12 26.25 26.47 32.73
C ASN A 12 25.52 25.14 32.50
N THR A 13 24.53 25.11 31.61
CA THR A 13 23.92 23.86 31.11
C THR A 13 24.81 23.33 30.00
N GLU A 14 25.88 22.63 30.39
CA GLU A 14 26.59 21.74 29.46
C GLU A 14 25.64 20.61 29.07
N GLU A 15 25.21 20.61 27.80
CA GLU A 15 24.46 19.52 27.19
C GLU A 15 25.28 18.23 27.28
N ARG A 16 24.88 17.36 28.20
CA ARG A 16 25.45 16.00 28.29
C ARG A 16 25.13 15.28 26.98
N PRO A 17 26.12 14.70 26.27
CA PRO A 17 25.85 13.94 25.06
C PRO A 17 24.92 12.78 25.40
N ASN A 18 23.81 12.74 24.66
CA ASN A 18 22.67 11.86 24.87
C ASN A 18 23.15 10.39 24.92
N ARG A 19 23.10 9.74 26.09
CA ARG A 19 23.48 8.31 26.28
C ARG A 19 22.47 7.34 25.65
N ARG A 20 21.72 7.77 24.64
CA ARG A 20 20.61 7.03 24.03
C ARG A 20 21.03 6.42 22.69
N GLY A 21 22.13 5.67 22.71
CA GLY A 21 22.67 4.90 21.58
C GLY A 21 23.49 5.73 20.60
N SER A 22 24.55 5.11 20.05
CA SER A 22 25.34 5.66 18.94
C SER A 22 24.42 6.13 17.81
N PRO A 23 24.72 7.25 17.11
CA PRO A 23 23.92 7.75 15.99
C PRO A 23 23.61 6.66 14.95
N GLU A 24 24.54 5.73 14.75
CA GLU A 24 24.38 4.59 13.86
C GLU A 24 23.29 3.60 14.33
N ALA A 25 23.14 3.41 15.64
CA ALA A 25 22.11 2.53 16.23
C ALA A 25 20.72 3.17 16.19
N ILE A 26 20.64 4.50 16.31
CA ILE A 26 19.40 5.26 16.12
C ILE A 26 18.97 5.16 14.66
N GLU A 27 19.91 5.31 13.72
CA GLU A 27 19.64 5.22 12.30
C GLU A 27 19.24 3.81 11.88
N LYS A 28 19.93 2.77 12.37
CA LYS A 28 19.52 1.36 12.18
C LYS A 28 18.10 1.11 12.67
N ARG A 29 17.72 1.65 13.84
CA ARG A 29 16.35 1.54 14.37
C ARG A 29 15.33 2.39 13.60
N ARG A 30 15.76 3.51 13.01
CA ARG A 30 14.91 4.39 12.20
C ARG A 30 14.59 3.73 10.87
N ILE A 31 15.61 3.22 10.18
CA ILE A 31 15.49 2.47 8.94
C ILE A 31 14.69 1.19 9.19
N ALA A 32 14.96 0.43 10.25
CA ALA A 32 14.19 -0.77 10.58
C ALA A 32 12.70 -0.47 10.83
N ARG A 33 12.38 0.67 11.48
CA ARG A 33 10.98 1.10 11.66
C ARG A 33 10.33 1.47 10.34
N VAL A 34 10.99 2.30 9.53
CA VAL A 34 10.48 2.70 8.20
C VAL A 34 10.31 1.48 7.30
N PHE A 35 11.30 0.58 7.26
CA PHE A 35 11.27 -0.66 6.51
C PHE A 35 10.13 -1.58 6.98
N ASN A 36 9.99 -1.77 8.29
CA ASN A 36 8.90 -2.57 8.84
C ASN A 36 7.54 -1.91 8.65
N ASP A 37 7.43 -0.59 8.65
CA ASP A 37 6.17 0.09 8.38
C ASP A 37 5.79 -0.02 6.90
N VAL A 38 6.76 0.11 5.99
CA VAL A 38 6.59 -0.09 4.55
C VAL A 38 6.22 -1.55 4.24
N LEU A 39 6.93 -2.52 4.81
CA LEU A 39 6.69 -3.94 4.52
C LEU A 39 5.56 -4.59 5.33
N ALA A 40 5.28 -4.14 6.55
CA ALA A 40 4.14 -4.61 7.33
C ALA A 40 2.82 -3.91 6.93
N GLY A 41 2.83 -3.07 5.89
CA GLY A 41 1.64 -2.40 5.38
C GLY A 41 1.07 -1.31 6.29
N ARG A 42 1.86 -0.80 7.25
CA ARG A 42 1.50 0.36 8.09
C ARG A 42 1.89 1.71 7.45
N GLY A 43 2.75 1.69 6.43
CA GLY A 43 3.35 2.89 5.81
C GLY A 43 2.41 3.70 4.90
N ALA A 44 1.31 3.12 4.41
CA ALA A 44 0.37 3.84 3.55
C ALA A 44 -0.48 4.87 4.31
N ALA A 45 -0.72 4.63 5.59
CA ALA A 45 -1.43 5.58 6.46
C ALA A 45 -0.50 6.67 7.05
N ALA A 46 0.82 6.56 6.85
CA ALA A 46 1.81 7.46 7.46
C ALA A 46 2.18 8.66 6.58
N ASN A 47 1.99 8.56 5.26
CA ASN A 47 1.96 9.74 4.41
C ASN A 47 0.58 10.36 4.57
N LYS A 48 0.50 11.54 5.20
CA LYS A 48 -0.72 12.36 5.24
C LYS A 48 -1.24 12.55 3.82
N LEU A 49 -2.16 11.69 3.39
CA LEU A 49 -2.88 11.85 2.15
C LEU A 49 -3.66 13.16 2.28
N ASP A 50 -3.71 13.96 1.22
CA ASP A 50 -4.57 15.15 1.17
C ASP A 50 -5.99 14.76 1.60
N GLY A 51 -6.68 15.62 2.38
CA GLY A 51 -8.00 15.30 2.96
C GLY A 51 -9.05 14.93 1.90
N ARG A 52 -8.87 15.33 0.64
CA ARG A 52 -9.67 14.88 -0.50
C ARG A 52 -9.36 13.44 -0.91
N THR A 53 -8.07 13.10 -0.97
CA THR A 53 -7.57 11.77 -1.30
C THR A 53 -7.92 10.75 -0.23
N GLU A 54 -7.84 11.14 1.05
CA GLU A 54 -8.24 10.27 2.15
C GLU A 54 -9.76 10.01 2.16
N LYS A 55 -10.59 11.04 1.91
CA LYS A 55 -12.04 10.85 1.71
C LYS A 55 -12.35 9.92 0.54
N ARG A 56 -11.60 10.03 -0.57
CA ARG A 56 -11.75 9.12 -1.72
C ARG A 56 -11.39 7.69 -1.33
N ARG A 57 -10.24 7.48 -0.70
CA ARG A 57 -9.79 6.17 -0.20
C ARG A 57 -10.83 5.53 0.73
N GLN A 58 -11.30 6.27 1.73
CA GLN A 58 -12.31 5.77 2.67
C GLN A 58 -13.63 5.41 1.97
N ARG A 59 -14.06 6.21 0.99
CA ARG A 59 -15.24 5.89 0.18
C ARG A 59 -15.06 4.59 -0.60
N LEU A 60 -13.91 4.43 -1.26
CA LEU A 60 -13.58 3.22 -2.03
C LEU A 60 -13.56 1.96 -1.15
N LEU A 61 -12.98 2.05 0.04
CA LEU A 61 -12.99 0.95 1.01
C LEU A 61 -14.40 0.59 1.46
N LYS A 62 -15.25 1.58 1.75
CA LYS A 62 -16.66 1.35 2.12
C LYS A 62 -17.46 0.70 1.00
N GLU A 63 -17.23 1.12 -0.25
CA GLU A 63 -17.88 0.51 -1.43
C GLU A 63 -17.49 -0.97 -1.59
N LEU A 64 -16.20 -1.29 -1.38
CA LEU A 64 -15.71 -2.68 -1.41
C LEU A 64 -16.23 -3.53 -0.25
N GLU A 65 -16.34 -2.94 0.95
CA GLU A 65 -16.89 -3.62 2.14
C GLU A 65 -18.36 -3.97 1.97
N ALA A 66 -19.16 -2.99 1.51
CA ALA A 66 -20.58 -3.15 1.30
C ALA A 66 -20.89 -4.04 0.08
N GLY A 67 -19.92 -4.24 -0.83
CA GLY A 67 -20.15 -4.89 -2.11
C GLY A 67 -21.16 -4.12 -2.99
N ARG A 68 -21.33 -2.83 -2.72
CA ARG A 68 -22.31 -1.96 -3.38
C ARG A 68 -21.61 -0.69 -3.83
N ALA A 69 -21.80 -0.37 -5.11
CA ALA A 69 -21.43 0.94 -5.63
C ALA A 69 -22.41 2.00 -5.12
N ARG A 70 -22.06 3.28 -5.33
CA ARG A 70 -22.86 4.45 -4.98
C ARG A 70 -24.32 4.25 -5.42
N GLY A 71 -25.26 4.34 -4.47
CA GLY A 71 -26.70 4.26 -4.77
C GLY A 71 -27.24 2.85 -4.98
N ALA A 72 -26.92 1.93 -4.07
CA ALA A 72 -27.50 0.57 -3.96
C ALA A 72 -27.22 -0.41 -5.12
N ARG A 73 -26.46 0.00 -6.14
CA ARG A 73 -26.06 -0.90 -7.23
C ARG A 73 -25.08 -1.97 -6.75
N GLU A 74 -25.32 -3.23 -7.09
CA GLU A 74 -24.35 -4.30 -6.83
C GLU A 74 -23.04 -4.04 -7.58
N LEU A 75 -21.93 -4.23 -6.88
CA LEU A 75 -20.61 -3.99 -7.42
C LEU A 75 -20.24 -5.10 -8.41
N LYS A 76 -19.97 -4.74 -9.67
CA LYS A 76 -19.55 -5.73 -10.67
C LYS A 76 -18.13 -6.22 -10.39
N PRO A 77 -17.76 -7.43 -10.83
CA PRO A 77 -16.38 -7.92 -10.73
C PRO A 77 -15.35 -6.97 -11.36
N THR A 78 -15.68 -6.35 -12.50
CA THR A 78 -14.83 -5.35 -13.14
C THR A 78 -14.66 -4.10 -12.28
N ASP A 79 -15.73 -3.66 -11.59
CA ASP A 79 -15.66 -2.52 -10.70
C ASP A 79 -14.74 -2.83 -9.51
N ILE A 80 -14.79 -4.05 -8.96
CA ILE A 80 -13.87 -4.47 -7.89
C ILE A 80 -12.40 -4.30 -8.34
N LEU A 81 -12.05 -4.81 -9.52
CA LEU A 81 -10.70 -4.68 -10.07
C LEU A 81 -10.27 -3.22 -10.18
N GLN A 82 -11.15 -2.36 -10.70
CA GLN A 82 -10.86 -0.93 -10.84
C GLN A 82 -10.68 -0.23 -9.49
N ARG A 83 -11.51 -0.54 -8.49
CA ARG A 83 -11.43 0.05 -7.15
C ARG A 83 -10.18 -0.41 -6.40
N VAL A 84 -9.77 -1.67 -6.58
CA VAL A 84 -8.52 -2.20 -6.01
C VAL A 84 -7.31 -1.52 -6.65
N GLN A 85 -7.28 -1.39 -7.98
CA GLN A 85 -6.23 -0.65 -8.69
C GLN A 85 -6.12 0.79 -8.17
N GLU A 86 -7.25 1.51 -8.09
CA GLU A 86 -7.26 2.88 -7.54
C GLU A 86 -6.74 2.94 -6.11
N LEU A 87 -7.13 2.02 -5.25
CA LEU A 87 -6.64 1.97 -3.87
C LEU A 87 -5.12 1.73 -3.83
N MET A 88 -4.61 0.84 -4.68
CA MET A 88 -3.17 0.61 -4.79
C MET A 88 -2.42 1.84 -5.31
N ASP A 89 -3.00 2.58 -6.26
CA ASP A 89 -2.42 3.83 -6.77
C ASP A 89 -2.42 4.94 -5.71
N LEU A 90 -3.39 4.91 -4.78
CA LEU A 90 -3.42 5.75 -3.58
C LEU A 90 -2.47 5.28 -2.46
N GLY A 91 -1.72 4.21 -2.70
CA GLY A 91 -0.73 3.65 -1.78
C GLY A 91 -1.27 2.59 -0.83
N GLU A 92 -2.54 2.17 -0.94
CA GLU A 92 -3.10 1.18 -0.04
C GLU A 92 -2.50 -0.22 -0.25
N PRO A 93 -2.07 -0.89 0.83
CA PRO A 93 -1.54 -2.22 0.72
C PRO A 93 -2.68 -3.21 0.46
N LEU A 94 -2.42 -4.18 -0.42
CA LEU A 94 -3.37 -5.26 -0.72
C LEU A 94 -3.86 -6.01 0.52
N SER A 95 -3.03 -6.13 1.56
CA SER A 95 -3.39 -6.78 2.82
C SER A 95 -4.51 -6.05 3.56
N SER A 96 -4.54 -4.72 3.52
CA SER A 96 -5.64 -3.92 4.09
C SER A 96 -6.90 -4.05 3.25
N ILE A 97 -6.78 -4.01 1.92
CA ILE A 97 -7.91 -4.15 1.01
C ILE A 97 -8.57 -5.54 1.15
N ARG A 98 -7.76 -6.60 1.30
CA ARG A 98 -8.23 -7.99 1.50
C ARG A 98 -9.05 -8.18 2.76
N LYS A 99 -8.76 -7.45 3.83
CA LYS A 99 -9.52 -7.55 5.11
C LYS A 99 -10.94 -7.03 4.96
N VAL A 100 -11.11 -6.02 4.11
CA VAL A 100 -12.37 -5.29 3.96
C VAL A 100 -13.22 -5.89 2.82
N THR A 101 -12.57 -6.39 1.77
CA THR A 101 -13.27 -6.85 0.56
C THR A 101 -13.73 -8.30 0.68
N LYS A 102 -15.02 -8.54 0.46
CA LYS A 102 -15.56 -9.90 0.32
C LYS A 102 -15.35 -10.42 -1.10
N ILE A 103 -14.23 -11.11 -1.33
CA ILE A 103 -13.92 -11.70 -2.63
C ILE A 103 -14.70 -13.01 -2.77
N ARG A 104 -15.56 -13.10 -3.79
CA ARG A 104 -16.18 -14.37 -4.17
C ARG A 104 -15.13 -15.22 -4.88
N LYS A 105 -14.96 -16.47 -4.44
CA LYS A 105 -14.07 -17.42 -5.10
C LYS A 105 -14.57 -17.66 -6.52
N ASN A 106 -13.65 -17.65 -7.48
CA ASN A 106 -13.98 -17.93 -8.86
C ASN A 106 -14.24 -19.45 -9.03
N THR A 107 -15.34 -19.79 -9.68
CA THR A 107 -15.75 -21.18 -9.97
C THR A 107 -15.54 -21.56 -11.44
N VAL A 108 -15.11 -20.60 -12.27
CA VAL A 108 -14.90 -20.80 -13.71
C VAL A 108 -13.56 -21.52 -13.94
N PRO A 109 -13.48 -22.49 -14.87
CA PRO A 109 -12.25 -23.20 -15.19
C PRO A 109 -11.15 -22.24 -15.69
N PRO A 110 -9.87 -22.46 -15.30
CA PRO A 110 -8.74 -21.61 -15.66
C PRO A 110 -8.61 -21.31 -17.16
N GLU A 111 -8.89 -22.30 -18.01
CA GLU A 111 -8.72 -22.25 -19.47
C GLU A 111 -9.67 -21.23 -20.10
N ALA A 112 -10.91 -21.17 -19.61
CA ALA A 112 -11.90 -20.20 -20.07
C ALA A 112 -11.54 -18.76 -19.65
N ILE A 113 -10.79 -18.60 -18.55
CA ILE A 113 -10.43 -17.30 -17.98
C ILE A 113 -9.25 -16.67 -18.73
N VAL A 114 -8.30 -17.46 -19.26
CA VAL A 114 -7.09 -16.95 -19.94
C VAL A 114 -7.43 -15.92 -21.02
N SER A 115 -8.32 -16.28 -21.94
CA SER A 115 -8.69 -15.40 -23.06
C SER A 115 -9.39 -14.12 -22.61
N LEU A 116 -10.21 -14.21 -21.56
CA LEU A 116 -10.89 -13.06 -20.95
C LEU A 116 -9.89 -12.13 -20.27
N VAL A 117 -8.94 -12.69 -19.49
CA VAL A 117 -7.91 -11.92 -18.80
C VAL A 117 -6.98 -11.22 -19.78
N ALA A 118 -6.58 -11.87 -20.87
CA ALA A 118 -5.77 -11.26 -21.91
C ALA A 118 -6.46 -10.04 -22.53
N ARG A 119 -7.74 -10.17 -22.90
CA ARG A 119 -8.55 -9.04 -23.43
C ARG A 119 -8.74 -7.94 -22.40
N LEU A 120 -9.01 -8.31 -21.15
CA LEU A 120 -9.21 -7.37 -20.07
C LEU A 120 -7.91 -6.59 -19.76
N HIS A 121 -6.76 -7.27 -19.80
CA HIS A 121 -5.46 -6.66 -19.63
C HIS A 121 -5.13 -5.71 -20.78
N HIS A 122 -5.41 -6.09 -22.02
CA HIS A 122 -5.26 -5.19 -23.16
C HIS A 122 -6.14 -3.93 -23.04
N ALA A 123 -7.37 -4.06 -22.52
CA ALA A 123 -8.30 -2.93 -22.42
C ALA A 123 -8.00 -1.98 -21.24
N TYR A 124 -7.64 -2.51 -20.08
CA TYR A 124 -7.54 -1.73 -18.83
C TYR A 124 -6.12 -1.65 -18.25
N SER A 125 -5.21 -2.52 -18.70
CA SER A 125 -3.82 -2.59 -18.23
C SER A 125 -3.70 -2.67 -16.70
N PHE A 126 -4.58 -3.43 -16.04
CA PHE A 126 -4.50 -3.62 -14.59
C PHE A 126 -3.17 -4.25 -14.20
N ARG A 127 -2.68 -3.90 -13.01
CA ARG A 127 -1.47 -4.51 -12.46
C ARG A 127 -1.68 -6.00 -12.19
N PRO A 128 -0.65 -6.85 -12.36
CA PRO A 128 -0.71 -8.29 -12.06
C PRO A 128 -1.20 -8.60 -10.63
N GLU A 129 -0.84 -7.74 -9.67
CA GLU A 129 -1.30 -7.79 -8.28
C GLU A 129 -2.83 -7.78 -8.13
N VAL A 130 -3.54 -7.05 -8.98
CA VAL A 130 -5.00 -6.90 -8.91
C VAL A 130 -5.69 -8.19 -9.37
N TYR A 131 -5.15 -8.87 -10.38
CA TYR A 131 -5.68 -10.16 -10.80
C TYR A 131 -5.43 -11.24 -9.73
N ARG A 132 -4.24 -11.25 -9.13
CA ARG A 132 -3.92 -12.12 -7.98
C ARG A 132 -4.83 -11.86 -6.78
N PHE A 133 -5.23 -10.60 -6.59
CA PHE A 133 -6.17 -10.24 -5.54
C PHE A 133 -7.51 -10.98 -5.71
N VAL A 134 -8.07 -11.02 -6.92
CA VAL A 134 -9.34 -11.71 -7.23
C VAL A 134 -9.19 -13.24 -7.29
N GLY A 135 -7.96 -13.76 -7.13
CA GLY A 135 -7.70 -15.20 -7.10
C GLY A 135 -7.41 -15.80 -8.47
N ILE A 136 -7.03 -14.99 -9.46
CA ILE A 136 -6.50 -15.50 -10.72
C ILE A 136 -5.07 -16.00 -10.47
N GLY A 137 -4.84 -17.28 -10.77
CA GLY A 137 -3.57 -17.95 -10.55
C GLY A 137 -2.46 -17.45 -11.48
N GLU A 138 -1.20 -17.65 -11.07
CA GLU A 138 -0.05 -17.19 -11.86
C GLU A 138 0.05 -17.88 -13.22
N ASP A 139 -0.33 -19.15 -13.32
CA ASP A 139 -0.32 -19.90 -14.58
C ASP A 139 -1.25 -19.25 -15.62
N VAL A 140 -2.43 -18.81 -15.17
CA VAL A 140 -3.40 -18.09 -16.01
C VAL A 140 -2.84 -16.73 -16.44
N LEU A 141 -2.15 -16.03 -15.54
CA LEU A 141 -1.55 -14.72 -15.85
C LEU A 141 -0.38 -14.82 -16.82
N ARG A 142 0.44 -15.87 -16.73
CA ARG A 142 1.49 -16.16 -17.72
C ARG A 142 0.87 -16.52 -19.06
N ALA A 143 -0.09 -17.44 -19.07
CA ALA A 143 -0.79 -17.85 -20.29
C ALA A 143 -1.54 -16.69 -20.96
N ALA A 144 -2.06 -15.74 -20.17
CA ALA A 144 -2.73 -14.55 -20.67
C ALA A 144 -1.77 -13.42 -21.11
N GLY A 145 -0.46 -13.61 -20.96
CA GLY A 145 0.56 -12.62 -21.33
C GLY A 145 0.64 -11.41 -20.38
N VAL A 146 0.10 -11.52 -19.17
CA VAL A 146 0.11 -10.46 -18.14
C VAL A 146 1.42 -10.47 -17.35
N LEU A 147 1.99 -11.66 -17.12
CA LEU A 147 3.29 -11.82 -16.51
C LEU A 147 4.31 -12.18 -17.60
N ASP A 148 5.39 -11.41 -17.68
CA ASP A 148 6.55 -11.81 -18.46
C ASP A 148 7.21 -13.04 -17.80
N ASP A 149 7.49 -14.07 -18.59
CA ASP A 149 8.15 -15.30 -18.13
C ASP A 149 9.63 -15.12 -17.74
N GLY A 150 10.07 -13.90 -17.43
CA GLY A 150 11.47 -13.60 -17.09
C GLY A 150 12.47 -13.86 -18.22
N LYS A 151 12.02 -14.32 -19.40
CA LYS A 151 12.87 -14.65 -20.55
C LYS A 151 13.35 -13.42 -21.34
N ARG A 152 12.94 -12.20 -20.99
CA ARG A 152 13.34 -10.96 -21.68
C ARG A 152 14.34 -10.06 -20.93
N SER A 153 14.95 -10.51 -19.83
CA SER A 153 15.97 -9.72 -19.11
C SER A 153 17.44 -10.08 -19.43
N ARG A 154 17.72 -10.63 -20.62
CA ARG A 154 19.10 -10.77 -21.14
C ARG A 154 19.21 -10.37 -22.62
N ALA A 155 18.95 -9.11 -22.94
CA ALA A 155 19.40 -8.54 -24.21
C ALA A 155 19.39 -7.00 -24.18
N LYS A 156 20.42 -6.39 -23.58
CA LYS A 156 21.30 -5.39 -24.22
C LYS A 156 22.36 -4.96 -23.20
N ARG A 157 23.55 -5.54 -23.35
CA ARG A 157 24.81 -4.91 -22.98
C ARG A 157 25.31 -4.17 -24.21
#